data_AF-A0A2R6LNQ3-F1
#
_entry.id   AF-A0A2R6LNQ3-F1
#
_cell.length_a   1.000
_cell.length_b   1.000
_cell.length_c   1.000
_cell.angle_alpha   90.00
_cell.angle_beta   90.00
_cell.angle_gamma   90.00
#
_symmetry.space_group_name_H-M   'P 1'
#
loop_
_entity.id
_entity.type
_entity.pdbx_description
1 polymer ?
#
loop_
_entity_poly.entity_id
_entity_poly.type
_entity_poly.pdbx_seq_one_letter_code
_entity_poly.pdbx_strand_id
1 'polypeptide(L)'
;MTIQADSQGRLYLSSDLREQYGERFHVVEYEERLELIPIDEDPLQAVRGEIGDTLEGESIEELREEGLQRAKQEAKEDLERAKREAGDTAE
;
A
#
# COMPACT_ATOMS: atom_id res chain seq x y z
N MET A 1 24.46 -6.79 1.80
CA MET A 1 25.09 -6.69 0.46
C MET A 1 25.11 -5.22 0.09
N THR A 2 26.23 -4.72 -0.45
CA THR A 2 26.35 -3.31 -0.88
C THR A 2 26.54 -3.28 -2.38
N ILE A 3 25.75 -2.47 -3.08
CA ILE A 3 25.83 -2.26 -4.53
C ILE A 3 26.26 -0.81 -4.75
N GLN A 4 27.21 -0.58 -5.64
CA GLN A 4 27.60 0.77 -6.05
C GLN A 4 26.98 1.10 -7.40
N ALA A 5 26.47 2.31 -7.51
CA ALA A 5 26.06 2.85 -8.79
C ALA A 5 27.29 3.10 -9.67
N ASP A 6 27.12 2.89 -10.98
CA ASP A 6 28.15 3.24 -11.95
C ASP A 6 28.26 4.76 -12.18
N SER A 7 29.15 5.17 -13.08
CA SER A 7 29.35 6.58 -13.43
C SER A 7 28.13 7.25 -14.05
N GLN A 8 27.11 6.49 -14.47
CA GLN A 8 25.85 6.99 -14.99
C GLN A 8 24.72 6.92 -13.95
N GLY A 9 25.01 6.53 -12.71
CA GLY A 9 24.01 6.42 -11.65
C GLY A 9 23.18 5.13 -11.69
N ARG A 10 23.56 4.12 -12.48
CA ARG A 10 22.79 2.87 -12.60
C ARG A 10 23.18 1.87 -11.52
N LEU A 11 22.18 1.30 -10.86
CA LEU A 11 22.36 0.18 -9.93
C LEU A 11 22.22 -1.14 -10.68
N TYR A 12 23.23 -2.01 -10.56
CA TYR A 12 23.16 -3.36 -11.11
C TYR A 12 22.44 -4.30 -10.15
N LEU A 13 21.31 -4.87 -10.59
CA LEU A 13 20.58 -5.90 -9.85
C LEU A 13 21.06 -7.29 -10.30
N SER A 14 21.43 -8.13 -9.34
CA SER A 14 21.86 -9.51 -9.61
C SER A 14 20.75 -10.33 -10.27
N SER A 15 21.12 -11.44 -10.93
CA SER A 15 20.17 -12.42 -11.45
C SER A 15 19.15 -12.84 -10.39
N ASP A 16 19.64 -13.14 -9.19
CA ASP A 16 18.83 -13.69 -8.10
C ASP A 16 17.76 -12.69 -7.64
N LEU A 17 18.09 -11.40 -7.58
CA LEU A 17 17.13 -10.35 -7.27
C LEU A 17 16.09 -10.17 -8.38
N ARG A 18 16.50 -10.29 -9.65
CA ARG A 18 15.57 -10.20 -10.78
C ARG A 18 14.65 -11.40 -10.89
N GLU A 19 15.13 -12.59 -10.53
CA GLU A 19 14.30 -13.79 -10.45
C GLU A 19 13.29 -13.71 -9.31
N GLN A 20 13.69 -13.16 -8.17
CA GLN A 20 12.83 -13.04 -7.00
C GLN A 20 11.80 -11.89 -7.10
N TYR A 21 12.20 -10.74 -7.64
CA TYR A 21 11.41 -9.50 -7.60
C TYR A 21 11.02 -8.97 -8.98
N GLY A 22 11.44 -9.62 -10.07
CA GLY A 22 11.16 -9.19 -11.43
C GLY A 22 12.16 -8.17 -11.97
N GLU A 23 11.86 -7.65 -13.16
CA GLU A 23 12.78 -6.77 -13.91
C GLU A 23 12.32 -5.30 -13.97
N ARG A 24 11.11 -5.01 -13.51
CA ARG A 24 10.49 -3.69 -13.59
C ARG A 24 10.20 -3.17 -12.20
N PHE A 25 10.60 -1.93 -11.94
CA PHE A 25 10.45 -1.32 -10.62
C PHE A 25 9.95 0.12 -10.76
N HIS A 26 9.11 0.54 -9.82
CA HIS A 26 8.84 1.93 -9.55
C HIS A 26 9.82 2.44 -8.49
N VAL A 27 10.42 3.60 -8.75
CA VAL A 27 11.34 4.24 -7.80
C VAL A 27 10.55 5.26 -6.99
N VAL A 28 10.54 5.11 -5.68
CA VAL A 28 9.96 6.08 -4.75
C VAL A 28 11.08 6.79 -4.00
N GLU A 29 11.04 8.12 -4.03
CA GLU A 29 11.99 8.97 -3.31
C GLU A 29 11.37 9.41 -1.98
N TYR A 30 12.07 9.10 -0.89
CA TYR A 30 11.81 9.63 0.44
C TYR A 30 12.96 10.55 0.87
N GLU A 31 12.76 11.34 1.93
CA GLU A 31 13.78 12.27 2.42
C GLU A 31 15.11 11.58 2.77
N GLU A 32 15.07 10.35 3.31
CA GLU A 32 16.26 9.62 3.77
C GLU A 32 16.57 8.34 3.00
N ARG A 33 15.72 7.94 2.03
CA ARG A 33 15.90 6.67 1.31
C ARG A 33 15.27 6.65 -0.07
N LEU A 34 15.77 5.74 -0.91
CA LEU A 34 15.14 5.31 -2.15
C LEU A 34 14.54 3.93 -1.95
N GLU A 35 13.33 3.72 -2.45
CA GLU A 35 12.63 2.44 -2.39
C GLU A 35 12.29 1.96 -3.80
N LEU A 36 12.58 0.70 -4.08
CA LEU A 36 12.28 0.05 -5.35
C LEU A 36 11.10 -0.89 -5.17
N ILE A 37 9.96 -0.54 -5.75
CA ILE A 37 8.74 -1.35 -5.68
C ILE A 37 8.62 -2.15 -6.97
N PRO A 38 8.63 -3.50 -6.92
CA PRO A 38 8.49 -4.33 -8.12
C PRO A 38 7.13 -4.10 -8.78
N ILE A 39 7.11 -4.13 -10.11
CA ILE A 39 5.90 -4.00 -10.92
C ILE A 39 5.71 -5.32 -11.68
N ASP A 40 4.59 -5.99 -11.41
CA ASP A 40 4.17 -7.17 -12.16
C ASP A 40 3.99 -6.87 -13.65
N GLU A 41 4.16 -7.88 -14.49
CA GLU A 41 3.94 -7.76 -15.94
C GLU A 41 2.51 -7.32 -16.28
N ASP A 42 1.54 -7.76 -15.47
CA ASP A 42 0.16 -7.30 -15.48
C ASP A 42 -0.26 -6.86 -14.05
N PRO A 43 -0.07 -5.57 -13.72
CA PRO A 43 -0.36 -5.04 -12.39
C PRO A 43 -1.84 -5.16 -12.03
N LEU A 44 -2.74 -5.08 -13.02
CA LEU A 44 -4.17 -5.17 -12.79
C LEU A 44 -4.59 -6.61 -12.49
N GLN A 45 -3.98 -7.59 -13.14
CA GLN A 45 -4.18 -8.99 -12.80
C GLN A 45 -3.60 -9.33 -11.42
N ALA A 46 -2.43 -8.81 -11.07
CA ALA A 46 -1.84 -9.03 -9.74
C ALA A 46 -2.77 -8.50 -8.62
N VAL A 47 -3.26 -7.26 -8.76
CA VAL A 47 -4.22 -6.68 -7.81
C VAL A 47 -5.51 -7.49 -7.75
N ARG A 48 -6.02 -7.96 -8.89
CA ARG A 48 -7.21 -8.83 -8.92
C ARG A 48 -6.96 -10.19 -8.29
N GLY A 49 -5.78 -10.79 -8.47
CA GLY A 49 -5.41 -12.06 -7.87
C GLY A 49 -5.31 -11.99 -6.35
N GLU A 50 -4.76 -10.89 -5.82
CA GLU A 50 -4.67 -10.64 -4.37
C GLU A 50 -6.03 -10.40 -3.72
N ILE A 51 -6.90 -9.63 -4.38
CA ILE A 51 -8.27 -9.36 -3.89
C ILE A 51 -9.18 -10.60 -4.07
N GLY A 52 -8.88 -11.44 -5.08
CA GLY A 52 -9.67 -12.61 -5.45
C GLY A 52 -11.13 -12.25 -5.74
N ASP A 53 -12.03 -13.15 -5.33
CA ASP A 53 -13.48 -13.02 -5.55
C ASP A 53 -14.17 -12.18 -4.46
N THR A 54 -13.40 -11.50 -3.60
CA THR A 54 -13.94 -10.75 -2.45
C THR A 54 -14.92 -9.65 -2.86
N LEU A 55 -14.69 -9.07 -4.04
CA LEU A 55 -15.54 -8.01 -4.61
C LEU A 55 -16.47 -8.55 -5.71
N GLU A 56 -16.52 -9.87 -5.90
CA GLU A 56 -17.30 -10.50 -6.96
C GLU A 56 -18.80 -10.45 -6.61
N GLY A 57 -19.61 -9.96 -7.56
CA GLY A 57 -21.06 -9.85 -7.39
C GLY A 57 -21.56 -8.55 -6.75
N GLU A 58 -20.68 -7.70 -6.23
CA GLU A 58 -21.05 -6.37 -5.73
C GLU A 58 -20.91 -5.30 -6.81
N SER A 59 -21.87 -4.39 -6.89
CA SER A 59 -21.75 -3.22 -7.74
C SER A 59 -20.78 -2.18 -7.14
N ILE A 60 -20.17 -1.37 -8.01
CA ILE A 60 -19.31 -0.25 -7.59
C ILE A 60 -20.07 0.72 -6.67
N GLU A 61 -21.38 0.86 -6.85
CA GLU A 61 -22.24 1.74 -6.06
C GLU A 61 -22.40 1.20 -4.63
N GLU A 62 -22.66 -0.11 -4.48
CA GLU A 62 -22.75 -0.79 -3.18
C GLU A 62 -21.43 -0.73 -2.42
N LEU A 63 -20.31 -1.06 -3.06
CA LEU A 63 -18.97 -0.98 -2.48
C LEU A 63 -18.64 0.44 -1.99
N ARG A 64 -19.04 1.46 -2.76
CA ARG A 64 -18.83 2.87 -2.40
C ARG A 64 -19.69 3.26 -1.20
N GLU A 65 -20.95 2.83 -1.17
CA GLU A 65 -21.85 3.13 -0.05
C GLU A 65 -21.37 2.45 1.22
N GLU A 66 -21.02 1.17 1.17
CA GLU A 66 -20.48 0.44 2.32
C GLU A 66 -19.19 1.07 2.84
N GLY A 67 -18.24 1.36 1.95
CA GLY A 67 -16.98 2.02 2.31
C GLY A 67 -17.20 3.36 3.01
N LEU A 68 -18.16 4.15 2.54
CA LEU A 68 -18.51 5.42 3.17
C LEU A 68 -19.17 5.24 4.55
N GLN A 69 -20.05 4.24 4.70
CA GLN A 69 -20.68 3.96 5.99
C GLN A 69 -19.66 3.47 7.02
N ARG A 70 -18.74 2.58 6.61
CA ARG A 70 -17.64 2.09 7.47
C ARG A 70 -16.74 3.26 7.91
N ALA A 71 -16.31 4.12 6.99
CA ALA A 71 -15.49 5.29 7.33
C ALA A 71 -16.19 6.24 8.32
N LYS A 72 -17.51 6.45 8.17
CA LYS A 72 -18.30 7.25 9.12
C LYS A 72 -18.42 6.60 10.50
N GLN A 73 -18.56 5.28 10.55
CA GLN A 73 -18.62 4.50 11.78
C GLN A 73 -17.31 4.61 12.54
N GLU A 74 -16.18 4.35 11.88
CA GLU A 74 -14.83 4.47 12.45
C GLU A 74 -14.56 5.89 12.97
N ALA A 75 -14.88 6.92 12.18
CA ALA A 75 -14.71 8.31 12.60
C ALA A 75 -15.54 8.67 13.85
N LYS A 76 -16.76 8.11 14.00
CA LYS A 76 -17.55 8.29 15.23
C LYS A 76 -16.91 7.58 16.41
N GLU A 77 -16.44 6.35 16.23
CA GLU A 77 -15.80 5.58 17.28
C GLU A 77 -14.52 6.24 17.80
N ASP A 78 -13.73 6.81 16.89
CA ASP A 78 -12.53 7.59 17.22
C ASP A 78 -12.88 8.87 18.00
N LEU A 79 -13.92 9.59 17.59
CA LEU A 79 -14.41 10.77 18.32
C LEU A 79 -14.90 10.40 19.73
N GLU A 80 -15.64 9.30 19.88
CA GLU A 80 -16.12 8.82 21.18
C GLU A 80 -14.98 8.28 22.06
N ARG A 81 -13.93 7.71 21.47
CA ARG A 81 -12.70 7.34 22.19
C ARG A 81 -11.99 8.59 22.70
N ALA A 82 -11.76 9.58 21.84
CA ALA A 82 -11.10 10.83 22.21
C ALA A 82 -11.88 11.58 23.32
N LYS A 83 -13.21 11.56 23.29
CA LYS A 83 -14.04 12.14 24.36
C LYS A 83 -13.89 11.42 25.71
N ARG A 84 -13.82 10.08 25.71
CA ARG A 84 -13.59 9.29 26.93
C ARG A 84 -12.22 9.56 27.53
N GLU A 85 -11.19 9.59 26.69
CA GLU A 85 -9.82 9.89 27.12
C GLU A 85 -9.70 11.33 27.68
N ALA A 86 -10.38 12.31 27.07
CA ALA A 86 -10.42 13.67 27.58
C ALA A 86 -11.20 13.79 28.91
N GLY A 87 -12.25 12.98 29.10
CA GLY A 87 -13.04 12.92 30.33
C GLY A 87 -12.27 12.31 31.51
N ASP A 88 -11.52 11.23 31.28
CA ASP A 88 -10.71 10.56 32.31
C ASP A 88 -9.52 11.41 32.79
N THR A 89 -9.05 12.39 32.00
CA THR A 89 -7.98 13.31 32.43
C THR A 89 -8.45 14.47 33.31
N ALA A 90 -9.77 14.61 33.52
CA ALA A 90 -10.37 15.72 34.25
C ALA A 90 -10.86 15.38 35.68
N GLU A 91 -10.61 14.15 36.16
CA GLU A 91 -10.91 13.66 37.52
C GLU A 91 -9.62 13.38 38.31
#